data_AF-A0A945N0K5-F1
#
_entry.id   AF-A0A945N0K5-F1
#
_cell.length_a   1.000
_cell.length_b   1.000
_cell.length_c   1.000
_cell.angle_alpha   90.00
_cell.angle_beta   90.00
_cell.angle_gamma   90.00
#
_symmetry.space_group_name_H-M   'P 1'
#
loop_
_entity.id
_entity.type
_entity.pdbx_description
1 polymer ?
#
loop_
_entity_poly.entity_id
_entity_poly.type
_entity_poly.pdbx_seq_one_letter_code
_entity_poly.pdbx_strand_id
1 'polypeptide(L)'
;MAYAKSGNLWAKWFTHWKNFSNQPYVSGTHGGRFVNNYASQKAAGAYGKFEKAGKMTTGGVLAKDSFVVTPKGRVSVGPLFLMEKMGGNFNKASGNWRYTLIMPNGQTVGTTNGKGSKNVKFCIECHAAVAQEQDNMFFLPAEFRTN
;
A
#
# COMPACT_ATOMS: atom_id res chain seq x y z
N MET A 1 16.22 2.95 6.39
CA MET A 1 15.74 2.43 5.08
C MET A 1 15.75 3.53 4.04
N ALA A 2 16.05 3.21 2.78
CA ALA A 2 16.24 4.23 1.74
C ALA A 2 14.94 4.99 1.36
N TYR A 3 13.76 4.37 1.53
CA TYR A 3 12.46 5.06 1.39
C TYR A 3 12.29 6.25 2.36
N ALA A 4 12.92 6.21 3.54
CA ALA A 4 12.81 7.29 4.53
C ALA A 4 13.38 8.63 4.04
N LYS A 5 14.27 8.60 3.02
CA LYS A 5 14.78 9.81 2.36
C LYS A 5 13.70 10.62 1.64
N SER A 6 12.52 10.05 1.43
CA SER A 6 11.35 10.76 0.88
C SER A 6 10.80 11.86 1.80
N GLY A 7 11.15 11.84 3.10
CA GLY A 7 10.53 12.69 4.12
C GLY A 7 9.09 12.26 4.48
N ASN A 8 8.56 11.19 3.88
CA ASN A 8 7.25 10.66 4.22
C ASN A 8 7.30 9.92 5.57
N LEU A 9 6.44 10.33 6.51
CA LEU A 9 6.38 9.76 7.86
C LEU A 9 6.17 8.24 7.84
N TRP A 10 5.25 7.76 7.02
CA TRP A 10 4.90 6.34 6.95
C TRP A 10 6.01 5.50 6.34
N ALA A 11 6.68 6.03 5.31
CA ALA A 11 7.84 5.38 4.70
C ALA A 11 9.01 5.16 5.68
N LYS A 12 9.09 5.97 6.75
CA LYS A 12 10.08 5.79 7.82
C LYS A 12 9.72 4.67 8.79
N TRP A 13 8.44 4.40 9.01
CA TRP A 13 7.97 3.60 10.14
C TRP A 13 7.21 2.32 9.80
N PHE A 14 6.84 2.10 8.52
CA PHE A 14 5.97 0.99 8.15
C PHE A 14 6.49 -0.40 8.55
N THR A 15 7.81 -0.57 8.69
CA THR A 15 8.40 -1.85 9.11
C THR A 15 8.20 -2.18 10.57
N HIS A 16 7.71 -1.24 11.39
CA HIS A 16 7.26 -1.50 12.76
C HIS A 16 5.78 -1.89 12.84
N TRP A 17 5.08 -1.91 11.71
CA TRP A 17 3.67 -2.26 11.66
C TRP A 17 3.47 -3.77 11.56
N LYS A 18 2.23 -4.21 11.78
CA LYS A 18 1.88 -5.63 11.59
C LYS A 18 2.02 -5.98 10.11
N ASN A 19 2.87 -6.96 9.81
CA ASN A 19 2.91 -7.63 8.51
C ASN A 19 1.81 -8.70 8.46
N PHE A 20 0.98 -8.64 7.44
CA PHE A 20 -0.10 -9.60 7.18
C PHE A 20 0.30 -10.67 6.17
N SER A 21 1.51 -10.59 5.61
CA SER A 21 2.11 -11.60 4.74
C SER A 21 2.96 -12.58 5.55
N ASN A 22 2.68 -13.88 5.47
CA ASN A 22 3.53 -14.93 6.04
C ASN A 22 4.82 -15.17 5.21
N GLN A 23 4.78 -14.81 3.92
CA GLN A 23 5.90 -14.72 3.00
C GLN A 23 5.57 -13.71 1.88
N PRO A 24 6.57 -13.15 1.19
CA PRO A 24 6.32 -12.30 0.03
C PRO A 24 5.61 -13.06 -1.09
N TYR A 25 4.66 -12.41 -1.77
CA TYR A 25 3.90 -13.01 -2.86
C TYR A 25 4.00 -12.16 -4.14
N VAL A 26 3.89 -12.82 -5.29
CA VAL A 26 3.92 -12.13 -6.59
C VAL A 26 2.62 -11.36 -6.78
N SER A 27 2.74 -10.05 -7.05
CA SER A 27 1.61 -9.20 -7.36
C SER A 27 1.66 -8.72 -8.81
N GLY A 28 0.79 -9.30 -9.64
CA GLY A 28 0.66 -8.90 -11.05
C GLY A 28 0.31 -7.41 -11.22
N THR A 29 -0.53 -6.87 -10.34
CA THR A 29 -0.94 -5.46 -10.35
C THR A 29 0.18 -4.47 -9.98
N HIS A 30 1.29 -4.97 -9.43
CA HIS A 30 2.49 -4.18 -9.13
C HIS A 30 3.66 -4.55 -10.07
N GLY A 31 3.35 -5.01 -11.28
CA GLY A 31 4.33 -5.34 -12.32
C GLY A 31 5.09 -6.63 -12.06
N GLY A 32 4.45 -7.63 -11.45
CA GLY A 32 5.03 -8.95 -11.20
C GLY A 32 6.08 -8.97 -10.08
N ARG A 33 6.08 -7.95 -9.22
CA ARG A 33 7.00 -7.86 -8.07
C ARG A 33 6.54 -8.76 -6.93
N PHE A 34 7.48 -9.18 -6.10
CA PHE A 34 7.15 -9.70 -4.78
C PHE A 34 6.77 -8.53 -3.88
N VAL A 35 5.71 -8.70 -3.08
CA VAL A 35 5.23 -7.70 -2.13
C VAL A 35 4.92 -8.32 -0.78
N ASN A 36 5.02 -7.51 0.28
CA ASN A 36 4.39 -7.80 1.57
C ASN A 36 3.31 -6.75 1.86
N ASN A 37 2.38 -7.06 2.75
CA ASN A 37 1.33 -6.13 3.15
C ASN A 37 1.45 -5.79 4.63
N TYR A 38 1.60 -4.50 4.95
CA TYR A 38 1.67 -3.99 6.32
C TYR A 38 0.48 -3.08 6.60
N ALA A 39 -0.01 -3.07 7.84
CA ALA A 39 -1.05 -2.13 8.27
C ALA A 39 -0.66 -1.46 9.59
N SER A 40 -0.76 -0.13 9.64
CA SER A 40 -0.51 0.65 10.85
C SER A 40 -1.38 0.18 12.00
N GLN A 41 -1.01 0.50 13.24
CA GLN A 41 -1.76 0.09 14.44
C GLN A 41 -3.26 0.42 14.33
N LYS A 42 -3.61 1.58 13.76
CA LYS A 42 -5.00 2.01 13.55
C LYS A 42 -5.73 1.21 12.47
N ALA A 43 -5.00 0.68 11.49
CA ALA A 43 -5.56 -0.10 10.40
C ALA A 43 -5.58 -1.61 10.68
N ALA A 44 -4.67 -2.12 11.52
CA ALA A 44 -4.42 -3.55 11.69
C ALA A 44 -5.68 -4.34 12.09
N GLY A 45 -6.48 -3.84 13.02
CA GLY A 45 -7.70 -4.52 13.46
C GLY A 45 -8.78 -4.64 12.38
N ALA A 46 -8.89 -3.65 11.48
CA ALA A 46 -9.82 -3.72 10.34
C ALA A 46 -9.23 -4.55 9.21
N TYR A 47 -7.97 -4.30 8.84
CA TYR A 47 -7.30 -4.97 7.74
C TYR A 47 -7.20 -6.49 7.93
N GLY A 48 -6.98 -6.95 9.16
CA GLY A 48 -6.93 -8.37 9.51
C GLY A 48 -8.26 -9.12 9.40
N LYS A 49 -9.37 -8.42 9.20
CA LYS A 49 -10.67 -9.04 8.88
C LYS A 49 -10.82 -9.33 7.38
N PHE A 50 -9.84 -8.92 6.57
CA PHE A 50 -9.78 -9.13 5.13
C PHE A 50 -11.07 -8.66 4.43
N GLU A 51 -11.72 -9.51 3.65
CA GLU A 51 -12.96 -9.20 2.94
C GLU A 51 -14.08 -8.68 3.86
N LYS A 52 -13.99 -8.91 5.18
CA LYS A 52 -14.92 -8.40 6.21
C LYS A 52 -14.41 -7.15 6.95
N ALA A 53 -13.41 -6.46 6.41
CA ALA A 53 -12.82 -5.26 7.01
C ALA A 53 -13.80 -4.09 7.14
N GLY A 54 -14.77 -3.99 6.22
CA GLY A 54 -15.63 -2.83 6.11
C GLY A 54 -14.85 -1.57 5.77
N LYS A 55 -15.36 -0.42 6.20
CA LYS A 55 -14.68 0.88 5.99
C LYS A 55 -13.45 1.03 6.89
N MET A 56 -12.35 1.45 6.29
CA MET A 56 -11.14 1.79 7.04
C MET A 56 -11.39 3.04 7.88
N THR A 57 -10.81 3.05 9.08
CA THR A 57 -10.86 4.23 9.95
C THR A 57 -9.92 5.31 9.43
N THR A 58 -10.36 6.57 9.43
CA THR A 58 -9.52 7.74 9.12
C THR A 58 -8.18 7.71 9.87
N GLY A 59 -7.08 7.92 9.17
CA GLY A 59 -5.70 7.81 9.67
C GLY A 59 -5.15 6.38 9.67
N GLY A 60 -5.94 5.39 9.27
CA GLY A 60 -5.44 4.05 8.97
C GLY A 60 -4.54 4.08 7.75
N VAL A 61 -3.40 3.40 7.81
CA VAL A 61 -2.41 3.38 6.73
C VAL A 61 -2.03 1.96 6.39
N LEU A 62 -1.99 1.66 5.11
CA LEU A 62 -1.51 0.41 4.54
C LEU A 62 -0.22 0.70 3.76
N ALA A 63 0.73 -0.22 3.84
CA ALA A 63 1.97 -0.16 3.09
C ALA A 63 2.21 -1.49 2.36
N LYS A 64 2.74 -1.41 1.15
CA LYS A 64 3.32 -2.55 0.45
C LYS A 64 4.74 -2.21 0.05
N ASP A 65 5.70 -2.85 0.70
CA ASP A 65 7.06 -2.88 0.14
C ASP A 65 7.07 -3.84 -1.06
N SER A 66 8.09 -3.69 -1.90
CA SER A 66 8.24 -4.59 -3.02
C SER A 66 9.69 -4.84 -3.35
N PHE A 67 9.94 -5.96 -4.03
CA PHE A 67 11.23 -6.29 -4.59
C PHE A 67 11.06 -7.19 -5.81
N VAL A 68 12.15 -7.32 -6.57
CA VAL A 68 12.26 -8.28 -7.67
C VAL A 68 13.38 -9.26 -7.38
N VAL A 69 13.23 -10.49 -7.87
CA VAL A 69 14.29 -11.49 -7.95
C VAL A 69 14.55 -11.75 -9.42
N THR A 70 15.78 -11.49 -9.87
CA THR A 70 16.17 -11.79 -11.26
C THR A 70 16.31 -13.30 -11.47
N PRO A 71 16.29 -13.81 -12.72
CA PRO A 71 16.55 -15.22 -13.01
C PRO A 71 17.91 -15.73 -12.48
N LYS A 72 18.86 -14.82 -12.24
CA LYS A 72 20.18 -15.13 -11.66
C LYS A 72 20.20 -15.10 -10.12
N GLY A 73 19.04 -15.04 -9.47
CA GLY A 73 18.91 -15.01 -8.01
C GLY A 73 19.22 -13.66 -7.35
N ARG A 74 19.54 -12.61 -8.12
CA ARG A 74 19.80 -11.28 -7.56
C ARG A 74 18.50 -10.60 -7.12
N VAL A 75 18.49 -10.12 -5.88
CA VAL A 75 17.39 -9.33 -5.30
C VAL A 75 17.60 -7.84 -5.56
N SER A 76 16.54 -7.11 -5.87
CA SER A 76 16.56 -5.64 -5.96
C SER A 76 15.30 -5.04 -5.34
N VAL A 77 15.49 -4.06 -4.45
CA VAL A 77 14.40 -3.34 -3.79
C VAL A 77 13.57 -2.61 -4.84
N GLY A 78 12.25 -2.75 -4.77
CA GLY A 78 11.27 -2.10 -5.62
C GLY A 78 10.63 -0.88 -4.95
N PRO A 79 9.61 -0.27 -5.56
CA PRO A 79 8.91 0.85 -4.94
C PRO A 79 8.16 0.46 -3.66
N LEU A 80 7.95 1.43 -2.78
CA LEU A 80 7.01 1.37 -1.67
C LEU A 80 5.69 2.02 -2.09
N PHE A 81 4.58 1.30 -1.88
CA PHE A 81 3.22 1.77 -2.14
C PHE A 81 2.54 2.05 -0.81
N LEU A 82 2.01 3.26 -0.64
CA LEU A 82 1.30 3.67 0.58
C LEU A 82 -0.15 4.04 0.25
N MET A 83 -1.06 3.66 1.14
CA MET A 83 -2.46 4.07 1.12
C MET A 83 -2.87 4.56 2.50
N GLU A 84 -3.33 5.79 2.60
CA GLU A 84 -3.81 6.37 3.87
C GLU A 84 -5.27 6.79 3.75
N LYS A 85 -6.08 6.38 4.72
CA LYS A 85 -7.48 6.78 4.79
C LYS A 85 -7.58 8.20 5.31
N MET A 86 -7.98 9.13 4.46
CA MET A 86 -8.17 10.53 4.80
C MET A 86 -9.58 10.80 5.34
N GLY A 87 -9.71 11.84 6.16
CA GLY A 87 -11.00 12.31 6.66
C GLY A 87 -11.71 13.26 5.68
N GLY A 88 -12.96 13.60 5.99
CA GLY A 88 -13.73 14.63 5.29
C GLY A 88 -14.00 14.31 3.81
N ASN A 89 -13.95 15.34 2.97
CA ASN A 89 -14.16 15.25 1.51
C ASN A 89 -12.83 15.23 0.74
N PHE A 90 -11.78 14.60 1.29
CA PHE A 90 -10.42 14.63 0.72
C PHE A 90 -10.39 14.32 -0.79
N ASN A 91 -10.99 13.20 -1.19
CA ASN A 91 -11.10 12.82 -2.59
C ASN A 91 -12.18 11.73 -2.74
N LYS A 92 -13.36 12.11 -3.21
CA LYS A 92 -14.49 11.18 -3.37
C LYS A 92 -14.17 10.07 -4.37
N ALA A 93 -13.47 10.38 -5.46
CA ALA A 93 -13.13 9.41 -6.51
C ALA A 93 -12.20 8.29 -5.98
N SER A 94 -11.44 8.56 -4.92
CA SER A 94 -10.61 7.55 -4.28
C SER A 94 -11.22 6.92 -3.03
N GLY A 95 -12.47 7.22 -2.69
CA GLY A 95 -13.05 6.83 -1.39
C GLY A 95 -12.31 7.46 -0.20
N ASN A 96 -11.77 8.66 -0.39
CA ASN A 96 -10.89 9.38 0.54
C ASN A 96 -9.56 8.68 0.85
N TRP A 97 -9.08 7.82 -0.03
CA TRP A 97 -7.73 7.26 0.08
C TRP A 97 -6.69 8.20 -0.55
N ARG A 98 -5.60 8.46 0.16
CA ARG A 98 -4.38 9.09 -0.36
C ARG A 98 -3.39 7.99 -0.74
N TYR A 99 -3.02 7.95 -2.01
CA TYR A 99 -1.99 7.05 -2.54
C TYR A 99 -0.67 7.80 -2.65
N THR A 100 0.42 7.15 -2.25
CA THR A 100 1.79 7.66 -2.44
C THR A 100 2.70 6.55 -2.95
N LEU A 101 3.47 6.83 -4.00
CA LEU A 101 4.44 5.92 -4.59
C LEU A 101 5.86 6.46 -4.37
N ILE A 102 6.72 5.66 -3.75
CA ILE A 102 8.08 6.05 -3.36
C ILE A 102 9.08 5.06 -3.92
N MET A 103 10.07 5.56 -4.66
CA MET A 103 11.14 4.74 -5.24
C MET A 103 12.14 4.29 -4.16
N PRO A 104 12.92 3.21 -4.40
CA PRO A 104 13.94 2.73 -3.47
C PRO A 104 14.92 3.81 -3.01
N ASN A 105 15.24 4.78 -3.86
CA ASN A 105 16.14 5.89 -3.54
C ASN A 105 15.49 6.99 -2.67
N GLY A 106 14.22 6.86 -2.32
CA GLY A 106 13.43 7.84 -1.57
C GLY A 106 12.73 8.89 -2.44
N GLN A 107 12.85 8.83 -3.76
CA GLN A 107 12.13 9.76 -4.63
C GLN A 107 10.62 9.45 -4.62
N THR A 108 9.81 10.43 -4.21
CA THR A 108 8.34 10.34 -4.35
C THR A 108 7.94 10.58 -5.80
N VAL A 109 7.34 9.57 -6.44
CA VAL A 109 6.84 9.64 -7.82
C VAL A 109 5.55 10.45 -7.90
N GLY A 110 4.68 10.29 -6.90
CA GLY A 110 3.41 10.97 -6.84
C GLY A 110 2.70 10.79 -5.51
N THR A 111 1.83 11.74 -5.18
CA THR A 111 0.89 11.66 -4.06
C THR A 111 -0.47 12.21 -4.49
N THR A 112 -1.57 11.53 -4.14
CA THR A 112 -2.93 12.01 -4.44
C THR A 112 -3.13 13.43 -3.93
N ASN A 113 -3.64 14.32 -4.80
CA ASN A 113 -3.82 15.75 -4.53
C ASN A 113 -2.52 16.51 -4.17
N GLY A 114 -1.35 15.92 -4.47
CA GLY A 114 -0.04 16.54 -4.23
C GLY A 114 0.84 16.53 -5.48
N LYS A 115 2.14 16.75 -5.29
CA LYS A 115 3.12 16.70 -6.36
C LYS A 115 3.09 15.33 -7.05
N GLY A 116 3.08 15.33 -8.37
CA GLY A 116 3.04 14.10 -9.17
C GLY A 116 1.71 13.32 -9.07
N SER A 117 0.60 13.95 -8.63
CA SER A 117 -0.69 13.25 -8.44
C SER A 117 -1.18 12.51 -9.69
N LYS A 118 -0.84 12.99 -10.90
CA LYS A 118 -1.19 12.30 -12.16
C LYS A 118 -0.58 10.89 -12.24
N ASN A 119 0.60 10.68 -11.64
CA ASN A 119 1.31 9.40 -11.65
C ASN A 119 0.68 8.34 -10.74
N VAL A 120 -0.20 8.75 -9.81
CA VAL A 120 -0.93 7.83 -8.91
C VAL A 120 -2.42 7.76 -9.23
N LYS A 121 -2.85 8.35 -10.36
CA LYS A 121 -4.24 8.26 -10.84
C LYS A 121 -4.64 6.80 -11.11
N PHE A 122 -3.73 6.01 -11.71
CA PHE A 122 -3.98 4.59 -11.96
C PHE A 122 -4.24 3.80 -10.68
N CYS A 123 -3.62 4.18 -9.55
CA CYS A 123 -3.84 3.54 -8.26
C CYS A 123 -5.31 3.70 -7.84
N ILE A 124 -5.84 4.91 -7.97
CA ILE A 124 -7.23 5.23 -7.64
C ILE A 124 -8.18 4.44 -8.53
N GLU A 125 -7.98 4.47 -9.84
CA GLU A 125 -8.86 3.80 -10.82
C GLU A 125 -8.91 2.29 -10.59
N CYS A 126 -7.76 1.65 -10.35
CA CYS A 126 -7.71 0.22 -10.08
C CYS A 126 -8.38 -0.13 -8.73
N HIS A 127 -8.11 0.65 -7.68
CA HIS A 127 -8.67 0.38 -6.36
C HIS A 127 -10.15 0.75 -6.21
N ALA A 128 -10.67 1.67 -7.03
CA ALA A 128 -12.09 1.99 -7.07
C ALA A 128 -12.95 0.86 -7.66
N ALA A 129 -12.34 -0.11 -8.36
CA ALA A 129 -13.02 -1.28 -8.90
C ALA A 129 -13.23 -2.39 -7.86
N VAL A 130 -12.67 -2.25 -6.66
CA VAL A 130 -12.85 -3.19 -5.55
C VAL A 130 -14.31 -3.10 -5.05
N ALA A 131 -14.85 -4.22 -4.55
CA ALA A 131 -16.18 -4.23 -3.95
C ALA A 131 -16.30 -3.15 -2.85
N GLN A 132 -17.43 -2.44 -2.84
CA GLN A 132 -17.66 -1.31 -1.93
C GLN A 132 -17.48 -1.68 -0.45
N GLU A 133 -17.81 -2.92 -0.08
CA GLU A 133 -17.69 -3.48 1.28
C GLU A 133 -16.23 -3.58 1.76
N GLN A 134 -15.27 -3.59 0.84
CA GLN A 134 -13.84 -3.68 1.14
C GLN A 134 -13.15 -2.31 1.14
N ASP A 135 -13.89 -1.22 0.94
CA ASP A 135 -13.41 0.17 1.01
C ASP A 135 -12.10 0.40 0.23
N ASN A 136 -12.08 -0.03 -1.03
CA ASN A 136 -10.93 0.11 -1.94
C ASN A 136 -9.67 -0.66 -1.51
N MET A 137 -9.76 -1.63 -0.60
CA MET A 137 -8.61 -2.44 -0.16
C MET A 137 -8.50 -3.74 -0.94
N PHE A 138 -7.39 -3.94 -1.64
CA PHE A 138 -7.00 -5.26 -2.14
C PHE A 138 -6.25 -6.05 -1.06
N PHE A 139 -6.82 -7.17 -0.65
CA PHE A 139 -6.20 -8.13 0.25
C PHE A 139 -5.27 -9.08 -0.50
N LEU A 140 -4.25 -9.57 0.19
CA LEU A 140 -3.36 -10.60 -0.31
C LEU A 140 -4.07 -11.96 -0.42
N PRO A 141 -3.59 -12.88 -1.28
CA PRO A 141 -4.16 -14.23 -1.40
C PRO A 141 -4.14 -14.98 -0.06
N ALA A 142 -5.12 -15.87 0.14
CA ALA A 142 -5.40 -16.49 1.44
C ALA A 142 -4.24 -17.30 2.01
N GLU A 143 -3.54 -18.03 1.15
CA GLU A 143 -2.37 -18.84 1.45
C GLU A 143 -1.18 -18.04 1.98
N PHE A 144 -1.13 -16.73 1.71
CA PHE A 144 -0.05 -15.86 2.16
C PHE A 144 -0.41 -15.05 3.42
N ARG A 145 -1.61 -15.24 3.99
CA ARG A 145 -2.08 -14.45 5.14
C ARG A 145 -1.47 -14.94 6.46
N THR A 146 -1.22 -14.01 7.37
CA THR A 146 -0.98 -14.29 8.80
C THR A 146 -1.96 -13.51 9.68
N ASN A 147 -2.32 -14.09 10.82
CA ASN A 147 -3.35 -13.57 11.73
C ASN A 147 -2.82 -12.74 12.89
#